data_AF-A0AAD9Z5W1-F1
#
_entry.id   AF-A0AAD9Z5W1-F1
#
_cell.length_a   1.000
_cell.length_b   1.000
_cell.length_c   1.000
_cell.angle_alpha   90.00
_cell.angle_beta   90.00
_cell.angle_gamma   90.00
#
_symmetry.space_group_name_H-M   'P 1'
#
loop_
_entity.id
_entity.type
_entity.pdbx_description
1 polymer ?
#
loop_
_entity_poly.entity_id
_entity_poly.type
_entity_poly.pdbx_seq_one_letter_code
_entity_poly.pdbx_strand_id
1 'polypeptide(L)'
;MPFVWCIGTIIGPAIGGTFARPSVSLPSLFSPTGVFATFPYLLPNLICAALLLISILFGYFFLVETHPDMQAWSTQEELDHTTAETPLMATAGATADSGVDLRADTYGTFNTVNIREEKQWLLNPDGTSRPASVHSRHEPKVFTRKVVMIVVALGIFTYHSMTYDHLLPIFLQDENDTSGNVHSAFDIRGGLGLTTQHVGLIMSINGLIALFIQAIIFPLFASWLGVWKTFVTVTIMHPIAYFIVPYLAFVPDNALYPSIWACLTIRNFTSILAYPVLLIMLKEAAPAPATLGKVNGLAASAGAACRTVAPPLAGYLYGVGTQIGFTGLAWWGSGIVAIAGALQLFSIKRTKNKTATVRPMASFIQNAMPEERNEEIVHILVTDQGDP
;
A
#
# COMPACT_ATOMS: atom_id res chain seq x y z
N MET A 1 -4.13 1.50 -0.03
CA MET A 1 -3.86 0.94 1.31
C MET A 1 -5.21 0.53 1.91
N PRO A 2 -5.31 -0.33 2.94
CA PRO A 2 -6.58 -0.51 3.64
C PRO A 2 -7.07 0.83 4.21
N PHE A 3 -8.37 1.11 4.18
CA PHE A 3 -8.95 2.35 4.75
C PHE A 3 -8.55 2.57 6.21
N VAL A 4 -8.45 1.49 6.99
CA VAL A 4 -8.00 1.49 8.39
C VAL A 4 -6.58 2.03 8.55
N TRP A 5 -5.69 1.77 7.58
CA TRP A 5 -4.33 2.32 7.58
C TRP A 5 -4.36 3.85 7.52
N CYS A 6 -5.20 4.43 6.65
CA CYS A 6 -5.35 5.87 6.56
C CYS A 6 -5.82 6.48 7.88
N ILE A 7 -6.78 5.84 8.56
CA ILE A 7 -7.22 6.27 9.91
C ILE A 7 -6.05 6.26 10.89
N GLY A 8 -5.25 5.19 10.92
CA GLY A 8 -4.06 5.11 11.76
C GLY A 8 -3.06 6.24 11.49
N THR A 9 -2.84 6.59 10.21
CA THR A 9 -1.96 7.69 9.82
C THR A 9 -2.51 9.09 10.14
N ILE A 10 -3.82 9.22 10.37
CA ILE A 10 -4.44 10.47 10.83
C ILE A 10 -4.31 10.58 12.35
N ILE A 11 -4.75 9.54 13.07
CA ILE A 11 -4.88 9.56 14.53
C ILE A 11 -3.51 9.46 15.21
N GLY A 12 -2.60 8.63 14.71
CA GLY A 12 -1.29 8.40 15.33
C GLY A 12 -0.46 9.69 15.48
N PRO A 13 -0.18 10.42 14.39
CA PRO A 13 0.53 11.70 14.46
C PRO A 13 -0.23 12.79 15.20
N ALA A 14 -1.57 12.79 15.17
CA ALA A 14 -2.37 13.73 15.95
C ALA A 14 -2.14 13.54 17.45
N ILE A 15 -2.17 12.30 17.93
CA ILE A 15 -1.88 11.95 19.32
C ILE A 15 -0.42 12.28 19.65
N GLY A 16 0.51 11.80 18.82
CA GLY A 16 1.95 11.97 19.03
C GLY A 16 2.38 13.44 19.05
N GLY A 17 1.83 14.27 18.16
CA GLY A 17 2.15 15.69 18.09
C GLY A 17 1.49 16.52 19.19
N THR A 18 0.19 16.33 19.43
CA THR A 18 -0.57 17.14 20.39
C THR A 18 -0.14 16.86 21.83
N PHE A 19 0.06 15.59 22.17
CA PHE A 19 0.38 15.17 23.53
C PHE A 19 1.88 15.00 23.79
N ALA A 20 2.76 15.22 22.80
CA ALA A 20 4.20 15.34 23.05
C ALA A 20 4.49 16.55 23.93
N ARG A 21 5.40 16.37 24.89
CA ARG A 21 5.86 17.40 25.83
C ARG A 21 4.69 18.14 26.51
N PRO A 22 3.79 17.43 27.21
CA PRO A 22 2.54 17.97 27.76
C PRO A 22 2.75 19.13 28.74
N SER A 23 3.88 19.18 29.45
CA SER A 23 4.23 20.28 30.34
C SER A 23 4.52 21.61 29.62
N VAL A 24 4.91 21.55 28.33
CA VAL A 24 5.17 22.72 27.48
C VAL A 24 3.95 23.06 26.64
N SER A 25 3.26 22.03 26.11
CA SER A 25 2.11 22.22 25.22
C SER A 25 0.80 22.53 25.96
N LEU A 26 0.61 22.02 27.17
CA LEU A 26 -0.60 22.17 27.99
C LEU A 26 -0.25 22.63 29.42
N PRO A 27 0.31 23.83 29.60
CA PRO A 27 0.81 24.32 30.90
C PRO A 27 -0.31 24.51 31.95
N SER A 28 -1.57 24.61 31.53
CA SER A 28 -2.72 24.69 32.44
C SER A 28 -3.13 23.35 33.06
N LEU A 29 -2.79 22.23 32.40
CA LEU A 29 -3.18 20.88 32.83
C LEU A 29 -2.03 20.09 33.45
N PHE A 30 -0.78 20.43 33.12
CA PHE A 30 0.41 19.68 33.55
C PHE A 30 1.42 20.57 34.24
N SER A 31 1.85 20.15 35.43
CA SER A 31 2.89 20.85 36.18
C SER A 31 4.26 20.80 35.46
N PRO A 32 5.02 21.90 35.43
CA PRO A 32 6.38 21.95 34.88
C PRO A 32 7.40 21.03 35.56
N THR A 33 7.11 20.54 36.78
CA THR A 33 8.01 19.68 37.57
C THR A 33 7.47 18.25 37.78
N GLY A 34 6.34 17.92 37.14
CA GLY A 34 5.69 16.61 37.30
C GLY A 34 6.34 15.49 36.48
N VAL A 35 5.84 14.25 36.66
CA VAL A 35 6.30 13.05 35.93
C VAL A 35 6.26 13.25 34.41
N PHE A 36 5.25 13.96 33.90
CA PHE A 36 5.10 14.25 32.48
C PHE A 36 6.06 15.34 31.94
N ALA A 37 6.70 16.12 32.81
CA ALA A 37 7.79 17.00 32.44
C ALA A 37 9.12 16.23 32.36
N THR A 38 9.34 15.29 33.29
CA THR A 38 10.51 14.39 33.27
C THR A 38 10.45 13.42 32.09
N PHE A 39 9.26 12.89 31.77
CA PHE A 39 9.03 11.95 30.67
C PHE A 39 8.09 12.56 29.61
N PRO A 40 8.62 13.35 28.66
CA PRO A 40 7.81 14.13 27.71
C PRO A 40 6.97 13.30 26.74
N TYR A 41 7.27 12.01 26.57
CA TYR A 41 6.56 11.10 25.66
C TYR A 41 5.74 10.03 26.39
N LEU A 42 5.65 10.08 27.72
CA LEU A 42 4.90 9.09 28.50
C LEU A 42 3.39 9.14 28.20
N LEU A 43 2.83 10.35 28.13
CA LEU A 43 1.40 10.57 27.88
C LEU A 43 0.93 10.00 26.52
N PRO A 44 1.54 10.33 25.37
CA PRO A 44 1.11 9.77 24.08
C PRO A 44 1.27 8.24 24.05
N ASN A 45 2.30 7.68 24.68
CA ASN A 45 2.48 6.23 24.77
C ASN A 45 1.39 5.56 25.63
N LEU A 46 0.96 6.18 26.72
CA LEU A 46 -0.13 5.66 27.56
C LEU A 46 -1.47 5.66 26.80
N ILE A 47 -1.73 6.70 26.01
CA ILE A 47 -2.91 6.77 25.13
C ILE A 47 -2.87 5.64 24.10
N CYS A 48 -1.73 5.42 23.44
CA CYS A 48 -1.56 4.31 22.49
C CYS A 48 -1.76 2.94 23.16
N ALA A 49 -1.22 2.74 24.37
CA ALA A 49 -1.40 1.50 25.12
C ALA A 49 -2.88 1.26 25.50
N ALA A 50 -3.60 2.31 25.90
CA ALA A 50 -5.03 2.21 26.21
C ALA A 50 -5.85 1.88 24.95
N LEU A 51 -5.56 2.49 23.80
CA LEU A 51 -6.21 2.18 22.53
C LEU A 51 -5.98 0.71 22.13
N LEU A 52 -4.75 0.21 22.26
CA LEU A 52 -4.41 -1.20 22.00
C LEU A 52 -5.14 -2.15 22.95
N LEU A 53 -5.21 -1.83 24.24
CA LEU A 53 -5.96 -2.61 25.22
C LEU A 53 -7.44 -2.69 24.85
N ILE A 54 -8.03 -1.55 24.47
CA ILE A 54 -9.41 -1.51 23.96
C ILE A 54 -9.54 -2.40 22.72
N SER A 55 -8.64 -2.32 21.75
CA SER A 55 -8.67 -3.20 20.56
C SER A 55 -8.61 -4.69 20.93
N ILE A 56 -7.78 -5.08 21.90
CA ILE A 56 -7.70 -6.47 22.39
C ILE A 56 -9.02 -6.90 23.05
N LEU A 57 -9.61 -6.06 23.89
CA LEU A 57 -10.89 -6.35 24.52
C LEU A 57 -12.01 -6.47 23.48
N PHE A 58 -12.05 -5.58 22.50
CA PHE A 58 -13.00 -5.67 21.40
C PHE A 58 -12.81 -6.96 20.60
N GLY A 59 -11.56 -7.32 20.28
CA GLY A 59 -11.27 -8.58 19.61
C GLY A 59 -11.74 -9.79 20.42
N TYR A 60 -11.48 -9.81 21.73
CA TYR A 60 -11.88 -10.90 22.61
C TYR A 60 -13.40 -11.05 22.76
N PHE A 61 -14.15 -9.95 22.87
CA PHE A 61 -15.60 -9.99 23.10
C PHE A 61 -16.44 -10.04 21.83
N PHE A 62 -15.96 -9.51 20.69
CA PHE A 62 -16.78 -9.32 19.49
C PHE A 62 -16.30 -10.09 18.25
N LEU A 63 -15.05 -10.59 18.18
CA LEU A 63 -14.66 -11.46 17.07
C LEU A 63 -15.31 -12.83 17.27
N VAL A 64 -16.15 -13.20 16.31
CA VAL A 64 -16.69 -14.55 16.19
C VAL A 64 -15.63 -15.42 15.53
N GLU A 65 -15.42 -16.62 16.07
CA GLU A 65 -14.50 -17.60 15.50
C GLU A 65 -14.88 -17.91 14.05
N THR A 66 -13.96 -17.65 13.12
CA THR A 66 -14.19 -17.85 11.68
C THR A 66 -13.72 -19.22 11.20
N HIS A 67 -12.97 -19.96 12.02
CA HIS A 67 -12.49 -21.28 11.62
C HIS A 67 -13.65 -22.29 11.58
N PRO A 68 -13.88 -22.97 10.44
CA PRO A 68 -14.96 -23.95 10.28
C PRO A 68 -15.00 -24.95 11.44
N ASP A 69 -13.85 -25.57 11.74
CA ASP A 69 -13.71 -26.60 12.78
C ASP A 69 -13.90 -26.10 14.22
N MET A 70 -13.85 -24.78 14.46
CA MET A 70 -13.94 -24.20 15.80
C MET A 70 -15.26 -23.45 16.02
N GLN A 71 -16.14 -23.42 15.02
CA GLN A 71 -17.48 -22.89 15.16
C GLN A 71 -18.38 -23.90 15.86
N ALA A 72 -19.07 -23.46 16.91
CA ALA A 72 -19.96 -24.31 17.71
C ALA A 72 -21.14 -24.91 16.91
N TRP A 73 -21.40 -24.39 15.71
CA TRP A 73 -22.46 -24.84 14.80
C TRP A 73 -21.94 -25.58 13.55
N SER A 74 -20.64 -25.85 13.44
CA SER A 74 -20.09 -26.55 12.28
C SER A 74 -20.57 -28.01 12.25
N THR A 75 -21.09 -28.43 11.10
CA THR A 75 -21.57 -29.81 10.90
C THR A 75 -20.49 -30.67 10.25
N GLN A 76 -20.43 -31.98 10.54
CA GLN A 76 -19.44 -32.91 9.95
C GLN A 76 -19.44 -32.88 8.41
N GLU A 77 -20.62 -32.68 7.80
CA GLU A 77 -20.79 -32.57 6.35
C GLU A 77 -20.18 -31.27 5.78
N GLU A 78 -20.17 -30.17 6.54
CA GLU A 78 -19.50 -28.92 6.13
C GLU A 78 -17.98 -29.06 6.19
N LEU A 79 -17.45 -29.81 7.16
CA LEU A 79 -16.01 -30.10 7.31
C LEU A 79 -15.49 -30.97 6.16
N ASP A 80 -16.25 -31.99 5.76
CA ASP A 80 -15.88 -32.90 4.67
C ASP A 80 -15.86 -32.20 3.29
N HIS A 81 -16.61 -31.09 3.14
CA HIS A 81 -16.61 -30.25 1.94
C HIS A 81 -15.68 -29.03 2.01
N THR A 82 -15.10 -28.75 3.17
CA THR A 82 -14.25 -27.58 3.38
C THR A 82 -12.81 -27.89 2.97
N THR A 83 -12.35 -27.28 1.87
CA THR A 83 -10.97 -27.39 1.36
C THR A 83 -10.01 -26.39 2.03
N ALA A 84 -10.33 -25.93 3.24
CA ALA A 84 -9.51 -24.97 3.97
C ALA A 84 -8.34 -25.67 4.65
N GLU A 85 -7.23 -25.86 3.93
CA GLU A 85 -5.97 -26.22 4.58
C GLU A 85 -5.52 -25.05 5.45
N THR A 86 -5.34 -25.30 6.76
CA THR A 86 -4.87 -24.31 7.73
C THR A 86 -3.52 -23.76 7.26
N PRO A 87 -3.41 -22.48 6.88
CA PRO A 87 -2.13 -21.94 6.47
C PRO A 87 -1.22 -21.92 7.70
N LEU A 88 -0.04 -22.56 7.58
CA LEU A 88 0.94 -22.72 8.67
C LEU A 88 1.47 -21.39 9.24
N MET A 89 1.15 -20.26 8.61
CA MET A 89 1.52 -18.93 9.02
C MET A 89 0.34 -17.99 8.70
N ALA A 90 -0.24 -17.37 9.73
CA ALA A 90 -1.23 -16.31 9.53
C ALA A 90 -0.59 -15.21 8.69
N THR A 91 -1.10 -14.97 7.48
CA THR A 91 -0.53 -13.97 6.58
C THR A 91 -0.66 -12.61 7.24
N ALA A 92 0.46 -11.92 7.52
CA ALA A 92 0.48 -10.57 8.09
C ALA A 92 -0.21 -9.50 7.22
N GLY A 93 -0.73 -9.87 6.04
CA GLY A 93 -1.70 -9.10 5.25
C GLY A 93 -3.14 -9.12 5.80
N ALA A 94 -3.41 -9.84 6.90
CA ALA A 94 -4.71 -9.94 7.57
C ALA A 94 -5.27 -8.61 8.11
N THR A 95 -4.53 -7.49 8.01
CA THR A 95 -5.10 -6.16 8.27
C THR A 95 -5.97 -5.63 7.14
N ALA A 96 -6.11 -6.38 6.02
CA ALA A 96 -6.96 -6.01 4.90
C ALA A 96 -8.25 -6.83 4.77
N ASP A 97 -8.32 -8.07 5.29
CA ASP A 97 -9.57 -8.83 5.34
C ASP A 97 -9.45 -10.02 6.31
N SER A 98 -10.45 -10.20 7.17
CA SER A 98 -10.61 -11.37 8.04
C SER A 98 -11.52 -12.38 7.35
N GLY A 99 -10.98 -13.54 6.96
CA GLY A 99 -11.79 -14.73 6.68
C GLY A 99 -12.81 -14.66 5.53
N VAL A 100 -12.57 -13.85 4.49
CA VAL A 100 -13.47 -13.76 3.32
C VAL A 100 -12.89 -14.52 2.13
N ASP A 101 -13.78 -15.21 1.40
CA ASP A 101 -13.55 -15.97 0.17
C ASP A 101 -12.46 -15.35 -0.73
N LEU A 102 -11.36 -16.08 -0.94
CA LEU A 102 -10.24 -15.68 -1.81
C LEU A 102 -10.68 -15.46 -3.28
N ARG A 103 -11.89 -15.92 -3.64
CA ARG A 103 -12.53 -15.72 -4.94
C ARG A 103 -13.32 -14.42 -5.01
N ALA A 104 -13.62 -13.75 -3.90
CA ALA A 104 -14.35 -12.48 -3.91
C ALA A 104 -13.55 -11.40 -4.66
N ASP A 105 -14.23 -10.66 -5.53
CA ASP A 105 -13.65 -9.59 -6.36
C ASP A 105 -13.58 -8.24 -5.64
N THR A 106 -13.57 -8.27 -4.32
CA THR A 106 -13.60 -7.08 -3.46
C THR A 106 -12.19 -6.72 -3.01
N TYR A 107 -11.81 -5.45 -3.17
CA TYR A 107 -10.52 -4.91 -2.73
C TYR A 107 -10.74 -3.82 -1.68
N GLY A 108 -10.76 -4.19 -0.40
CA GLY A 108 -10.97 -3.24 0.69
C GLY A 108 -12.31 -2.50 0.54
N THR A 109 -12.27 -1.18 0.29
CA THR A 109 -13.48 -0.34 0.13
C THR A 109 -14.14 -0.44 -1.25
N PHE A 110 -13.55 -1.16 -2.21
CA PHE A 110 -14.02 -1.20 -3.59
C PHE A 110 -14.72 -2.52 -3.92
N ASN A 111 -15.96 -2.45 -4.39
CA ASN A 111 -16.69 -3.62 -4.91
C ASN A 111 -16.32 -3.93 -6.37
N THR A 112 -16.26 -5.24 -6.65
CA THR A 112 -16.13 -5.93 -7.95
C THR A 112 -15.12 -5.34 -8.94
N VAL A 113 -13.85 -5.73 -8.77
CA VAL A 113 -12.88 -5.71 -9.86
C VAL A 113 -13.22 -6.87 -10.80
N ASN A 114 -14.01 -6.59 -11.85
CA ASN A 114 -14.32 -7.61 -12.86
C ASN A 114 -13.05 -7.94 -13.66
N ILE A 115 -12.53 -9.15 -13.47
CA ILE A 115 -11.44 -9.68 -14.27
C ILE A 115 -12.06 -10.42 -15.45
N ARG A 116 -12.03 -9.83 -16.65
CA ARG A 116 -12.47 -10.52 -17.86
C ARG A 116 -11.46 -11.61 -18.23
N GLU A 117 -11.83 -12.88 -18.04
CA GLU A 117 -11.09 -14.05 -18.52
C GLU A 117 -11.71 -14.57 -19.82
N GLU A 118 -10.95 -14.54 -20.92
CA GLU A 118 -11.28 -15.34 -22.10
C GLU A 118 -11.03 -16.83 -21.78
N LYS A 119 -12.11 -17.60 -21.57
CA LYS A 119 -12.03 -19.05 -21.37
C LYS A 119 -12.01 -19.73 -22.74
N GLN A 120 -10.96 -20.49 -23.02
CA GLN A 120 -10.86 -21.34 -24.21
C GLN A 120 -11.33 -22.75 -23.86
N TRP A 121 -12.42 -23.20 -24.45
CA TRP A 121 -12.99 -24.52 -24.21
C TRP A 121 -12.58 -25.44 -25.35
N LEU A 122 -11.85 -26.51 -25.02
CA LEU A 122 -11.50 -27.57 -25.94
C LEU A 122 -12.56 -28.67 -25.82
N LEU A 123 -13.40 -28.78 -26.84
CA LEU A 123 -14.51 -29.74 -26.90
C LEU A 123 -14.20 -30.81 -27.94
N ASN A 124 -14.59 -32.04 -27.65
CA ASN A 124 -14.62 -33.08 -28.68
C ASN A 124 -15.81 -32.82 -29.64
N PRO A 125 -15.78 -33.34 -30.88
CA PRO A 125 -16.88 -33.19 -31.84
C PRO A 125 -18.26 -33.66 -31.31
N ASP A 126 -18.24 -34.60 -30.37
CA ASP A 126 -19.38 -35.20 -29.66
C ASP A 126 -19.90 -34.35 -28.47
N GLY A 127 -19.37 -33.12 -28.28
CA GLY A 127 -19.83 -32.19 -27.26
C GLY A 127 -19.41 -32.55 -25.83
N THR A 128 -18.68 -33.65 -25.66
CA THR A 128 -18.10 -34.05 -24.39
C THR A 128 -16.84 -33.22 -24.09
N SER A 129 -16.70 -32.78 -22.84
CA SER A 129 -15.45 -32.18 -22.38
C SER A 129 -14.40 -33.27 -22.25
N ARG A 130 -13.20 -33.04 -22.78
CA ARG A 130 -12.09 -33.99 -22.65
C ARG A 130 -11.76 -34.16 -21.16
N PRO A 131 -11.70 -35.40 -20.62
CA PRO A 131 -11.24 -35.62 -19.25
C PRO A 131 -9.81 -35.09 -19.12
N ALA A 132 -9.53 -34.39 -18.01
CA ALA A 132 -8.20 -33.87 -17.73
C ALA A 132 -7.17 -35.02 -17.87
N SER A 133 -6.20 -34.85 -18.76
CA SER A 133 -5.14 -35.84 -18.98
C SER A 133 -4.45 -36.15 -17.64
N VAL A 134 -4.08 -37.41 -17.40
CA VAL A 134 -3.28 -37.78 -16.21
C VAL A 134 -1.94 -37.03 -16.18
N HIS A 135 -1.46 -36.57 -17.35
CA HIS A 135 -0.30 -35.68 -17.49
C HIS A 135 -0.60 -34.18 -17.26
N SER A 136 -1.87 -33.78 -17.13
CA SER A 136 -2.29 -32.40 -16.82
C SER A 136 -2.44 -32.12 -15.31
N ARG A 137 -2.16 -33.10 -14.44
CA ARG A 137 -1.97 -32.89 -12.98
C ARG A 137 -0.62 -32.24 -12.66
N HIS A 138 -0.17 -31.30 -13.50
CA HIS A 138 0.92 -30.44 -13.09
C HIS A 138 0.33 -29.38 -12.15
N GLU A 139 0.69 -29.46 -10.86
CA GLU A 139 0.42 -28.36 -9.94
C GLU A 139 0.87 -27.07 -10.64
N PRO A 140 -0.04 -26.10 -10.86
CA PRO A 140 0.30 -24.92 -11.61
C PRO A 140 1.48 -24.25 -10.92
N LYS A 141 2.57 -24.04 -11.67
CA LYS A 141 3.80 -23.42 -11.14
C LYS A 141 3.44 -22.06 -10.54
N VAL A 142 3.30 -22.02 -9.21
CA VAL A 142 2.81 -20.87 -8.43
C VAL A 142 3.65 -19.63 -8.73
N PHE A 143 4.97 -19.81 -8.74
CA PHE A 143 5.94 -18.74 -8.99
C PHE A 143 6.27 -18.64 -10.47
N THR A 144 5.35 -18.02 -11.22
CA THR A 144 5.63 -17.60 -12.58
C THR A 144 6.54 -16.38 -12.60
N ARG A 145 7.29 -16.17 -13.69
CA ARG A 145 8.10 -14.96 -13.87
C ARG A 145 7.28 -13.68 -13.70
N LYS A 146 5.99 -13.70 -14.07
CA LYS A 146 5.09 -12.54 -13.92
C LYS A 146 4.82 -12.23 -12.45
N VAL A 147 4.43 -13.24 -11.67
CA VAL A 147 4.20 -13.10 -10.22
C VAL A 147 5.45 -12.58 -9.53
N VAL A 148 6.61 -13.20 -9.80
CA VAL A 148 7.88 -12.77 -9.21
C VAL A 148 8.21 -11.32 -9.56
N MET A 149 8.01 -10.89 -10.80
CA MET A 149 8.27 -9.50 -11.20
C MET A 149 7.32 -8.50 -10.50
N ILE A 150 6.05 -8.85 -10.31
CA ILE A 150 5.10 -7.98 -9.58
C ILE A 150 5.43 -7.95 -8.08
N VAL A 151 5.85 -9.07 -7.50
CA VAL A 151 6.34 -9.13 -6.11
C VAL A 151 7.58 -8.26 -5.93
N VAL A 152 8.53 -8.31 -6.88
CA VAL A 152 9.71 -7.43 -6.87
C VAL A 152 9.31 -5.97 -7.00
N ALA A 153 8.33 -5.63 -7.86
CA ALA A 153 7.81 -4.28 -7.99
C ALA A 153 7.19 -3.78 -6.68
N LEU A 154 6.40 -4.63 -6.01
CA LEU A 154 5.84 -4.34 -4.70
C LEU A 154 6.92 -4.16 -3.63
N GLY A 155 7.97 -4.97 -3.65
CA GLY A 155 9.12 -4.84 -2.77
C GLY A 155 9.83 -3.50 -2.94
N ILE A 156 10.17 -3.13 -4.18
CA ILE A 156 10.80 -1.83 -4.50
C ILE A 156 9.89 -0.68 -4.06
N PHE A 157 8.61 -0.75 -4.40
CA PHE A 157 7.61 0.25 -4.01
C PHE A 157 7.54 0.42 -2.49
N THR A 158 7.39 -0.67 -1.75
CA THR A 158 7.27 -0.63 -0.29
C THR A 158 8.56 -0.17 0.38
N TYR A 159 9.73 -0.52 -0.15
CA TYR A 159 11.01 0.00 0.31
C TYR A 159 11.05 1.52 0.19
N HIS A 160 11.00 2.06 -1.03
CA HIS A 160 11.16 3.51 -1.20
C HIS A 160 9.98 4.25 -0.57
N SER A 161 8.76 3.70 -0.60
CA SER A 161 7.62 4.33 0.06
C SER A 161 7.89 4.52 1.56
N MET A 162 8.36 3.46 2.24
CA MET A 162 8.65 3.50 3.66
C MET A 162 9.82 4.44 4.01
N THR A 163 10.84 4.55 3.14
CA THR A 163 11.93 5.53 3.36
C THR A 163 11.38 6.95 3.44
N TYR A 164 10.47 7.34 2.55
CA TYR A 164 9.86 8.67 2.56
C TYR A 164 9.07 8.90 3.84
N ASP A 165 8.24 7.93 4.24
CA ASP A 165 7.36 8.06 5.42
C ASP A 165 8.18 8.20 6.70
N HIS A 166 9.39 7.61 6.75
CA HIS A 166 10.35 7.77 7.83
C HIS A 166 11.14 9.08 7.76
N LEU A 167 11.63 9.46 6.58
CA LEU A 167 12.46 10.65 6.38
C LEU A 167 11.66 11.95 6.54
N LEU A 168 10.37 11.96 6.17
CA LEU A 168 9.57 13.18 6.18
C LEU A 168 9.48 13.81 7.58
N PRO A 169 9.02 13.12 8.65
CA PRO A 169 8.96 13.73 9.98
C PRO A 169 10.33 14.17 10.49
N ILE A 170 11.39 13.40 10.19
CA ILE A 170 12.77 13.73 10.57
C ILE A 170 13.18 15.04 9.91
N PHE A 171 13.03 15.15 8.60
CA PHE A 171 13.38 16.35 7.84
C PHE A 171 12.54 17.57 8.23
N LEU A 172 11.25 17.39 8.51
CA LEU A 172 10.40 18.50 8.98
C LEU A 172 10.86 19.03 10.35
N GLN A 173 11.36 18.16 11.23
CA GLN A 173 11.74 18.50 12.61
C GLN A 173 13.20 18.95 12.75
N ASP A 174 14.10 18.39 11.95
CA ASP A 174 15.54 18.64 12.01
C ASP A 174 15.88 20.13 11.89
N GLU A 175 16.89 20.58 12.63
CA GLU A 175 17.17 22.01 12.75
C GLU A 175 17.62 22.61 11.41
N ASN A 176 17.23 23.86 11.17
CA ASN A 176 17.63 24.58 9.98
C ASN A 176 19.00 25.23 10.23
N ASP A 177 20.06 24.74 9.59
CA ASP A 177 21.39 25.35 9.69
C ASP A 177 21.55 26.45 8.64
N THR A 178 20.87 27.58 8.87
CA THR A 178 20.97 28.81 8.07
C THR A 178 22.27 29.59 8.31
N SER A 179 23.22 29.06 9.08
CA SER A 179 24.40 29.77 9.56
C SER A 179 25.49 29.98 8.49
N GLY A 180 25.31 29.43 7.29
CA GLY A 180 26.25 29.53 6.17
C GLY A 180 25.64 30.22 4.95
N ASN A 181 26.47 31.00 4.23
CA ASN A 181 26.10 31.47 2.89
C ASN A 181 25.77 30.25 2.01
N VAL A 182 24.59 30.23 1.39
CA VAL A 182 24.20 29.17 0.45
C VAL A 182 25.12 29.27 -0.78
N HIS A 183 26.10 28.38 -0.88
CA HIS A 183 27.07 28.41 -1.97
C HIS A 183 26.60 27.65 -3.22
N SER A 184 25.56 26.81 -3.12
CA SER A 184 25.03 26.03 -4.25
C SER A 184 23.63 25.46 -4.00
N ALA A 185 22.84 25.22 -5.05
CA ALA A 185 21.53 24.54 -4.99
C ALA A 185 21.61 23.08 -4.48
N PHE A 186 22.84 22.56 -4.35
CA PHE A 186 23.15 21.22 -3.84
C PHE A 186 23.57 21.22 -2.36
N ASP A 187 23.70 22.38 -1.71
CA ASP A 187 24.10 22.50 -0.29
C ASP A 187 22.84 22.65 0.59
N ILE A 188 22.19 21.53 0.90
CA ILE A 188 20.96 21.49 1.71
C ILE A 188 21.37 21.08 3.13
N ARG A 189 21.52 22.08 4.00
CA ARG A 189 21.97 21.90 5.38
C ARG A 189 20.77 21.83 6.32
N GLY A 190 20.58 20.66 6.91
CA GLY A 190 19.55 20.42 7.91
C GLY A 190 18.15 20.25 7.33
N GLY A 191 17.16 20.52 8.19
CA GLY A 191 15.73 20.40 7.91
C GLY A 191 14.98 21.72 8.05
N LEU A 192 13.68 21.64 8.37
CA LEU A 192 12.78 22.80 8.45
C LEU A 192 12.61 23.38 9.86
N GLY A 193 13.13 22.71 10.89
CA GLY A 193 13.09 23.18 12.28
C GLY A 193 11.69 23.29 12.88
N LEU A 194 10.69 22.55 12.36
CA LEU A 194 9.32 22.62 12.84
C LEU A 194 9.16 21.93 14.19
N THR A 195 8.27 22.46 15.04
CA THR A 195 7.98 21.83 16.33
C THR A 195 7.24 20.51 16.16
N THR A 196 7.37 19.61 17.13
CA THR A 196 6.69 18.29 17.13
C THR A 196 5.17 18.38 16.93
N GLN A 197 4.55 19.44 17.43
CA GLN A 197 3.12 19.70 17.27
C GLN A 197 2.77 20.03 15.81
N HIS A 198 3.55 20.90 15.16
CA HIS A 198 3.35 21.24 13.75
C HIS A 198 3.60 20.03 12.85
N VAL A 199 4.65 19.24 13.12
CA VAL A 199 4.91 18.00 12.39
C VAL A 199 3.75 17.02 12.55
N GLY A 200 3.23 16.84 13.77
CA GLY A 200 2.06 15.99 14.02
C GLY A 200 0.81 16.47 13.28
N LEU A 201 0.53 17.78 13.26
CA LEU A 201 -0.57 18.36 12.49
C LEU A 201 -0.40 18.15 10.98
N ILE A 202 0.81 18.36 10.46
CA ILE A 202 1.15 18.14 9.04
C ILE A 202 0.88 16.70 8.65
N MET A 203 1.37 15.75 9.44
CA MET A 203 1.19 14.32 9.19
C MET A 203 -0.29 13.88 9.34
N SER A 204 -1.04 14.50 10.25
CA SER A 204 -2.47 14.20 10.43
C SER A 204 -3.31 14.64 9.22
N ILE A 205 -3.08 15.88 8.74
CA ILE A 205 -3.74 16.39 7.53
C ILE A 205 -3.29 15.61 6.30
N ASN A 206 -2.02 15.20 6.24
CA ASN A 206 -1.53 14.30 5.19
C ASN A 206 -2.34 13.00 5.12
N GLY A 207 -2.69 12.41 6.26
CA GLY A 207 -3.57 11.24 6.32
C GLY A 207 -4.97 11.51 5.77
N LEU A 208 -5.53 12.71 5.99
CA LEU A 208 -6.83 13.12 5.44
C LEU A 208 -6.77 13.31 3.91
N ILE A 209 -5.69 13.92 3.41
CA ILE A 209 -5.41 14.04 1.97
C ILE A 209 -5.30 12.64 1.34
N ALA A 210 -4.54 11.74 1.97
CA ALA A 210 -4.40 10.36 1.51
C ALA A 210 -5.75 9.62 1.48
N LEU A 211 -6.59 9.83 2.49
CA LEU A 211 -7.93 9.26 2.55
C LEU A 211 -8.83 9.74 1.40
N PHE A 212 -8.83 11.06 1.13
CA PHE A 212 -9.56 11.64 0.01
C PHE A 212 -9.10 11.08 -1.33
N ILE A 213 -7.78 11.03 -1.54
CA ILE A 213 -7.18 10.47 -2.76
C ILE A 213 -7.57 8.99 -2.91
N GLN A 214 -7.53 8.21 -1.83
CA GLN A 214 -7.89 6.80 -1.87
C GLN A 214 -9.39 6.58 -2.16
N ALA A 215 -10.28 7.33 -1.50
CA ALA A 215 -11.71 7.10 -1.59
C ALA A 215 -12.31 7.60 -2.90
N ILE A 216 -11.81 8.73 -3.43
CA ILE A 216 -12.42 9.40 -4.58
C ILE A 216 -11.51 9.34 -5.81
N ILE A 217 -10.25 9.75 -5.69
CA ILE A 217 -9.38 9.90 -6.86
C ILE A 217 -8.98 8.54 -7.43
N PHE A 218 -8.60 7.57 -6.59
CA PHE A 218 -8.15 6.27 -7.06
C PHE A 218 -9.21 5.55 -7.92
N PRO A 219 -10.48 5.40 -7.50
CA PRO A 219 -11.50 4.74 -8.33
C PRO A 219 -11.74 5.44 -9.66
N LEU A 220 -11.80 6.77 -9.66
CA LEU A 220 -12.01 7.57 -10.87
C LEU A 220 -10.84 7.44 -11.84
N PHE A 221 -9.62 7.50 -11.32
CA PHE A 221 -8.42 7.42 -12.14
C PHE A 221 -8.21 6.00 -12.69
N ALA A 222 -8.48 4.97 -11.87
CA ALA A 222 -8.40 3.58 -12.27
C ALA A 222 -9.50 3.18 -13.27
N SER A 223 -10.72 3.72 -13.15
CA SER A 223 -11.79 3.48 -14.12
C SER A 223 -11.53 4.19 -15.46
N TRP A 224 -10.95 5.40 -15.42
CA TRP A 224 -10.69 6.18 -16.62
C TRP A 224 -9.49 5.68 -17.44
N LEU A 225 -8.36 5.40 -16.80
CA LEU A 225 -7.14 4.95 -17.50
C LEU A 225 -7.01 3.43 -17.60
N GLY A 226 -7.70 2.69 -16.73
CA GLY A 226 -7.47 1.27 -16.51
C GLY A 226 -6.25 1.00 -15.62
N VAL A 227 -6.25 -0.15 -14.95
CA VAL A 227 -5.27 -0.53 -13.92
C VAL A 227 -3.82 -0.45 -14.43
N TRP A 228 -3.55 -0.99 -15.63
CA TRP A 228 -2.19 -1.01 -16.20
C TRP A 228 -1.65 0.39 -16.50
N LYS A 229 -2.45 1.29 -17.11
CA LYS A 229 -1.96 2.65 -17.41
C LYS A 229 -1.80 3.45 -16.14
N THR A 230 -2.69 3.27 -15.15
CA THR A 230 -2.52 3.87 -13.83
C THR A 230 -1.20 3.42 -13.20
N PHE A 231 -0.88 2.13 -13.23
CA PHE A 231 0.40 1.59 -12.75
C PHE A 231 1.59 2.31 -13.39
N VAL A 232 1.64 2.32 -14.73
CA VAL A 232 2.72 2.93 -15.51
C VAL A 232 2.88 4.41 -15.15
N THR A 233 1.79 5.17 -15.14
CA THR A 233 1.81 6.61 -14.87
C THR A 233 2.31 6.91 -13.45
N VAL A 234 1.76 6.23 -12.44
CA VAL A 234 2.13 6.52 -11.05
C VAL A 234 3.57 6.07 -10.74
N THR A 235 4.02 4.95 -11.29
CA THR A 235 5.40 4.47 -11.10
C THR A 235 6.42 5.38 -11.77
N ILE A 236 6.15 5.89 -12.98
CA ILE A 236 7.08 6.82 -13.68
C ILE A 236 7.10 8.19 -12.99
N MET A 237 5.97 8.65 -12.44
CA MET A 237 5.87 9.96 -11.78
C MET A 237 6.39 9.94 -10.32
N HIS A 238 6.41 8.78 -9.66
CA HIS A 238 6.78 8.67 -8.24
C HIS A 238 8.15 9.28 -7.88
N PRO A 239 9.24 9.09 -8.67
CA PRO A 239 10.55 9.67 -8.36
C PRO A 239 10.52 11.19 -8.12
N ILE A 240 9.65 11.93 -8.81
CA ILE A 240 9.52 13.38 -8.68
C ILE A 240 9.26 13.77 -7.22
N ALA A 241 8.44 13.00 -6.50
CA ALA A 241 8.12 13.27 -5.10
C ALA A 241 9.35 13.24 -4.17
N TYR A 242 10.41 12.52 -4.52
CA TYR A 242 11.65 12.47 -3.73
C TYR A 242 12.58 13.65 -4.03
N PHE A 243 12.68 14.03 -5.30
CA PHE A 243 13.58 15.11 -5.69
C PHE A 243 13.08 16.48 -5.27
N ILE A 244 11.77 16.69 -5.18
CA ILE A 244 11.20 18.00 -4.80
C ILE A 244 11.33 18.33 -3.30
N VAL A 245 11.29 17.32 -2.41
CA VAL A 245 11.18 17.54 -0.96
C VAL A 245 12.39 18.26 -0.35
N PRO A 246 13.66 17.92 -0.69
CA PRO A 246 14.81 18.65 -0.17
C PRO A 246 14.78 20.15 -0.46
N TYR A 247 14.18 20.56 -1.58
CA TYR A 247 14.10 21.98 -1.95
C TYR A 247 13.12 22.79 -1.10
N LEU A 248 12.31 22.15 -0.25
CA LEU A 248 11.50 22.86 0.76
C LEU A 248 12.37 23.70 1.70
N ALA A 249 13.63 23.32 1.92
CA ALA A 249 14.57 24.09 2.74
C ALA A 249 14.87 25.49 2.17
N PHE A 250 14.69 25.71 0.86
CA PHE A 250 14.92 27.01 0.22
C PHE A 250 13.65 27.86 0.08
N VAL A 251 12.49 27.32 0.49
CA VAL A 251 11.21 28.02 0.37
C VAL A 251 11.09 29.06 1.48
N PRO A 252 10.72 30.32 1.16
CA PRO A 252 10.53 31.35 2.18
C PRO A 252 9.35 31.03 3.11
N ASP A 253 9.41 31.53 4.35
CA ASP A 253 8.44 31.21 5.41
C ASP A 253 6.97 31.46 5.02
N ASN A 254 6.70 32.47 4.19
CA ASN A 254 5.35 32.79 3.72
C ASN A 254 4.75 31.73 2.78
N ALA A 255 5.60 30.97 2.07
CA ALA A 255 5.20 29.95 1.11
C ALA A 255 5.48 28.53 1.61
N LEU A 256 6.08 28.36 2.79
CA LEU A 256 6.51 27.07 3.32
C LEU A 256 5.36 26.07 3.47
N TYR A 257 4.31 26.42 4.22
CA TYR A 257 3.17 25.54 4.42
C TYR A 257 2.44 25.16 3.12
N PRO A 258 2.09 26.11 2.22
CA PRO A 258 1.55 25.77 0.90
C PRO A 258 2.44 24.80 0.11
N SER A 259 3.76 24.98 0.16
CA SER A 259 4.72 24.13 -0.55
C SER A 259 4.80 22.72 0.05
N ILE A 260 4.73 22.59 1.38
CA ILE A 260 4.62 21.31 2.08
C ILE A 260 3.36 20.57 1.61
N TRP A 261 2.19 21.24 1.60
CA TRP A 261 0.93 20.62 1.18
C TRP A 261 0.96 20.21 -0.29
N ALA A 262 1.56 21.00 -1.17
CA ALA A 262 1.74 20.65 -2.57
C ALA A 262 2.63 19.40 -2.73
N CYS A 263 3.77 19.34 -2.04
CA CYS A 263 4.68 18.19 -2.08
C CYS A 263 3.99 16.92 -1.57
N LEU A 264 3.27 17.01 -0.44
CA LEU A 264 2.53 15.88 0.13
C LEU A 264 1.39 15.42 -0.76
N THR A 265 0.72 16.34 -1.46
CA THR A 265 -0.34 15.98 -2.43
C THR A 265 0.24 15.20 -3.62
N ILE A 266 1.36 15.67 -4.19
CA ILE A 266 2.08 14.98 -5.29
C ILE A 266 2.51 13.57 -4.84
N ARG A 267 3.08 13.48 -3.63
CA ARG A 267 3.48 12.23 -3.02
C ARG A 267 2.31 11.27 -2.81
N ASN A 268 1.22 11.74 -2.22
CA ASN A 268 0.06 10.89 -1.94
C ASN A 268 -0.61 10.45 -3.23
N PHE A 269 -0.69 11.30 -4.24
CA PHE A 269 -1.25 10.94 -5.54
C PHE A 269 -0.50 9.76 -6.17
N THR A 270 0.84 9.79 -6.15
CA THR A 270 1.65 8.69 -6.70
C THR A 270 1.60 7.43 -5.81
N SER A 271 1.78 7.59 -4.50
CA SER A 271 1.89 6.47 -3.56
C SER A 271 0.58 5.73 -3.28
N ILE A 272 -0.51 6.48 -3.03
CA ILE A 272 -1.79 5.89 -2.65
C ILE A 272 -2.42 5.13 -3.81
N LEU A 273 -2.21 5.60 -5.05
CA LEU A 273 -2.69 4.90 -6.25
C LEU A 273 -1.85 3.66 -6.58
N ALA A 274 -0.53 3.68 -6.33
CA ALA A 274 0.37 2.58 -6.69
C ALA A 274 0.06 1.28 -5.92
N TYR A 275 -0.20 1.37 -4.61
CA TYR A 275 -0.38 0.17 -3.77
C TYR A 275 -1.58 -0.70 -4.16
N PRO A 276 -2.81 -0.17 -4.32
CA PRO A 276 -3.96 -0.98 -4.78
C PRO A 276 -3.75 -1.55 -6.17
N VAL A 277 -3.16 -0.79 -7.10
CA VAL A 277 -2.88 -1.26 -8.46
C VAL A 277 -1.92 -2.44 -8.46
N LEU A 278 -0.86 -2.38 -7.66
CA LEU A 278 0.09 -3.49 -7.50
C LEU A 278 -0.60 -4.76 -6.95
N LEU A 279 -1.51 -4.61 -6.00
CA LEU A 279 -2.29 -5.74 -5.46
C LEU A 279 -3.30 -6.31 -6.47
N ILE A 280 -3.93 -5.46 -7.29
CA ILE A 280 -4.81 -5.91 -8.37
C ILE A 280 -4.01 -6.71 -9.39
N MET A 281 -2.88 -6.18 -9.85
CA MET A 281 -2.01 -6.86 -10.81
C MET A 281 -1.44 -8.17 -10.26
N LEU A 282 -1.15 -8.24 -8.96
CA LEU A 282 -0.68 -9.45 -8.30
C LEU A 282 -1.74 -10.57 -8.36
N LYS A 283 -3.01 -10.25 -8.10
CA LYS A 283 -4.13 -11.21 -8.23
C LYS A 283 -4.32 -11.64 -9.68
N GLU A 284 -4.29 -10.70 -10.64
CA GLU A 284 -4.41 -11.02 -12.06
C GLU A 284 -3.29 -11.94 -12.58
N ALA A 285 -2.09 -11.82 -11.99
CA ALA A 285 -0.94 -12.64 -12.35
C ALA A 285 -0.95 -14.04 -11.72
N ALA A 286 -1.80 -14.29 -10.71
CA ALA A 286 -1.92 -15.59 -10.08
C ALA A 286 -2.43 -16.64 -11.09
N PRO A 287 -1.75 -17.78 -11.26
CA PRO A 287 -2.14 -18.80 -12.25
C PRO A 287 -3.49 -19.45 -11.98
N ALA A 288 -3.84 -19.61 -10.70
CA ALA A 288 -5.09 -20.22 -10.26
C ALA A 288 -5.54 -19.63 -8.92
N PRO A 289 -6.86 -19.55 -8.63
CA PRO A 289 -7.37 -19.06 -7.35
C PRO A 289 -6.80 -19.79 -6.12
N ALA A 290 -6.58 -21.11 -6.23
CA ALA A 290 -5.99 -21.92 -5.16
C ALA A 290 -4.54 -21.53 -4.80
N THR A 291 -3.83 -20.83 -5.69
CA THR A 291 -2.44 -20.39 -5.46
C THR A 291 -2.33 -18.97 -4.89
N LEU A 292 -3.46 -18.26 -4.80
CA LEU A 292 -3.54 -16.85 -4.43
C LEU A 292 -3.04 -16.58 -3.01
N GLY A 293 -3.32 -17.49 -2.06
CA GLY A 293 -2.79 -17.43 -0.71
C GLY A 293 -1.25 -17.49 -0.67
N LYS A 294 -0.62 -18.40 -1.44
CA LYS A 294 0.85 -18.52 -1.53
C LYS A 294 1.49 -17.28 -2.17
N VAL A 295 0.87 -16.76 -3.23
CA VAL A 295 1.33 -15.55 -3.93
C VAL A 295 1.22 -14.31 -3.03
N ASN A 296 0.09 -14.11 -2.36
CA ASN A 296 -0.11 -13.02 -1.41
C ASN A 296 0.82 -13.13 -0.19
N GLY A 297 1.04 -14.34 0.32
CA GLY A 297 2.02 -14.61 1.37
C GLY A 297 3.42 -14.14 0.97
N LEU A 298 3.90 -14.56 -0.21
CA LEU A 298 5.20 -14.13 -0.73
C LEU A 298 5.27 -12.59 -0.88
N ALA A 299 4.24 -11.98 -1.46
CA ALA A 299 4.17 -10.54 -1.65
C ALA A 299 4.18 -9.76 -0.32
N ALA A 300 3.42 -10.23 0.67
CA ALA A 300 3.38 -9.64 2.00
C ALA A 300 4.73 -9.77 2.71
N SER A 301 5.37 -10.94 2.66
CA SER A 301 6.70 -11.17 3.23
C SER A 301 7.78 -10.31 2.56
N ALA A 302 7.79 -10.24 1.23
CA ALA A 302 8.74 -9.39 0.49
C ALA A 302 8.54 -7.91 0.84
N GLY A 303 7.29 -7.44 0.88
CA GLY A 303 6.96 -6.08 1.28
C GLY A 303 7.33 -5.79 2.74
N ALA A 304 7.14 -6.74 3.66
CA ALA A 304 7.53 -6.60 5.06
C ALA A 304 9.05 -6.49 5.20
N ALA A 305 9.82 -7.39 4.56
CA ALA A 305 11.29 -7.34 4.56
C ALA A 305 11.82 -5.99 4.03
N CYS A 306 11.24 -5.50 2.93
CA CYS A 306 11.59 -4.20 2.36
C CYS A 306 11.28 -3.04 3.33
N ARG A 307 10.12 -3.06 3.99
CA ARG A 307 9.74 -2.05 5.01
C ARG A 307 10.62 -2.12 6.26
N THR A 308 11.13 -3.29 6.64
CA THR A 308 12.05 -3.43 7.77
C THR A 308 13.42 -2.83 7.46
N VAL A 309 13.93 -3.02 6.24
CA VAL A 309 15.26 -2.52 5.83
C VAL A 309 15.25 -1.02 5.52
N ALA A 310 14.13 -0.47 5.04
CA ALA A 310 14.03 0.91 4.58
C ALA A 310 14.37 1.97 5.64
N PRO A 311 13.74 2.00 6.86
CA PRO A 311 14.03 3.04 7.84
C PRO A 311 15.48 3.05 8.34
N PRO A 312 16.11 1.92 8.72
CA PRO A 312 17.51 1.93 9.14
C PRO A 312 18.46 2.47 8.06
N LEU A 313 18.25 2.07 6.80
CA LEU A 313 19.10 2.52 5.69
C LEU A 313 18.86 4.01 5.36
N ALA A 314 17.61 4.46 5.37
CA ALA A 314 17.27 5.86 5.17
C ALA A 314 17.80 6.75 6.29
N GLY A 315 17.66 6.32 7.56
CA GLY A 315 18.19 7.04 8.71
C GLY A 315 19.72 7.11 8.71
N TYR A 316 20.40 6.03 8.31
CA TYR A 316 21.85 6.05 8.11
C TYR A 316 22.27 7.04 7.02
N LEU A 317 21.62 7.00 5.85
CA LEU A 317 21.90 7.95 4.76
C LEU A 317 21.60 9.39 5.16
N TYR A 318 20.55 9.62 5.95
CA TYR A 318 20.21 10.94 6.46
C TYR A 318 21.28 11.44 7.43
N GLY A 319 21.72 10.61 8.37
CA GLY A 319 22.78 10.96 9.32
C GLY A 319 24.12 11.26 8.63
N VAL A 320 24.51 10.48 7.62
CA VAL A 320 25.68 10.78 6.77
C VAL A 320 25.48 12.09 6.02
N GLY A 321 24.27 12.31 5.49
CA GLY A 321 23.89 13.57 4.84
C GLY A 321 24.08 14.78 5.76
N THR A 322 23.60 14.71 7.00
CA THR A 322 23.78 15.78 8.00
C THR A 322 25.26 16.04 8.30
N GLN A 323 26.10 15.01 8.40
CA GLN A 323 27.54 15.17 8.64
C GLN A 323 28.28 15.87 7.48
N ILE A 324 27.85 15.61 6.25
CA ILE A 324 28.45 16.20 5.03
C ILE A 324 27.82 17.58 4.71
N GLY A 325 26.75 17.97 5.40
CA GLY A 325 25.97 19.17 5.08
C GLY A 325 25.04 19.00 3.88
N PHE A 326 24.70 17.76 3.52
CA PHE A 326 23.85 17.43 2.38
C PHE A 326 22.73 16.44 2.77
N THR A 327 21.66 16.95 3.40
CA THR A 327 20.51 16.13 3.83
C THR A 327 19.68 15.59 2.65
N GLY A 328 19.82 16.21 1.47
CA GLY A 328 19.26 15.71 0.20
C GLY A 328 19.71 14.30 -0.19
N LEU A 329 20.83 13.80 0.37
CA LEU A 329 21.40 12.49 0.08
C LEU A 329 20.39 11.35 0.30
N ALA A 330 19.69 11.36 1.44
CA ALA A 330 18.74 10.31 1.79
C ALA A 330 17.52 10.30 0.85
N TRP A 331 17.06 11.49 0.48
CA TRP A 331 15.95 11.70 -0.44
C TRP A 331 16.30 11.23 -1.85
N TRP A 332 17.45 11.62 -2.38
CA TRP A 332 17.87 11.24 -3.73
C TRP A 332 18.30 9.78 -3.81
N GLY A 333 18.90 9.22 -2.76
CA GLY A 333 19.14 7.78 -2.66
C GLY A 333 17.84 6.98 -2.77
N SER A 334 16.80 7.43 -2.07
CA SER A 334 15.46 6.83 -2.17
C SER A 334 14.82 7.06 -3.55
N GLY A 335 15.04 8.23 -4.15
CA GLY A 335 14.63 8.56 -5.51
C GLY A 335 15.28 7.67 -6.58
N ILE A 336 16.55 7.32 -6.43
CA ILE A 336 17.25 6.38 -7.33
C ILE A 336 16.60 4.99 -7.26
N VAL A 337 16.22 4.53 -6.06
CA VAL A 337 15.50 3.25 -5.91
C VAL A 337 14.11 3.33 -6.56
N ALA A 338 13.42 4.47 -6.47
CA ALA A 338 12.17 4.69 -7.18
C ALA A 338 12.36 4.67 -8.72
N ILE A 339 13.44 5.26 -9.23
CA ILE A 339 13.81 5.20 -10.65
C ILE A 339 14.10 3.76 -11.07
N ALA A 340 14.81 2.98 -10.24
CA ALA A 340 15.02 1.56 -10.50
C ALA A 340 13.69 0.79 -10.60
N GLY A 341 12.69 1.14 -9.79
CA GLY A 341 11.32 0.64 -9.91
C GLY A 341 10.66 1.02 -11.25
N ALA A 342 10.83 2.26 -11.70
CA ALA A 342 10.35 2.71 -13.00
C ALA A 342 11.05 1.98 -14.16
N LEU A 343 12.35 1.69 -14.06
CA LEU A 343 13.08 0.88 -15.05
C LEU A 343 12.62 -0.60 -15.01
N GLN A 344 12.29 -1.12 -13.84
CA GLN A 344 11.80 -2.48 -13.67
C GLN A 344 10.45 -2.72 -14.36
N LEU A 345 9.67 -1.66 -14.60
CA LEU A 345 8.43 -1.69 -15.39
C LEU A 345 8.62 -2.34 -16.78
N PHE A 346 9.75 -2.07 -17.46
CA PHE A 346 10.04 -2.65 -18.78
C PHE A 346 10.20 -4.18 -18.75
N SER A 347 10.50 -4.75 -17.59
CA SER A 347 10.63 -6.20 -17.40
C SER A 347 9.28 -6.90 -17.19
N ILE A 348 8.21 -6.17 -16.90
CA ILE A 348 6.88 -6.70 -16.63
C ILE A 348 6.14 -6.90 -17.97
N LYS A 349 6.07 -8.15 -18.43
CA LYS A 349 5.31 -8.49 -19.66
C LYS A 349 3.80 -8.41 -19.41
N ARG A 350 3.12 -7.50 -20.12
CA ARG A 350 1.65 -7.38 -20.13
C ARG A 350 1.01 -8.65 -20.71
N THR A 351 -0.01 -9.17 -20.03
CA THR A 351 -0.91 -10.18 -20.59
C THR A 351 -1.99 -9.45 -21.40
N LYS A 352 -2.10 -9.70 -22.71
CA LYS A 352 -3.06 -8.97 -23.57
C LYS A 352 -4.53 -9.39 -23.34
N ASN A 353 -4.78 -10.54 -22.72
CA ASN A 353 -6.11 -11.18 -22.67
C ASN A 353 -6.81 -11.11 -21.29
N LYS A 354 -6.29 -10.32 -20.34
CA LYS A 354 -6.97 -10.03 -19.06
C LYS A 354 -7.05 -8.53 -18.89
N THR A 355 -8.25 -8.03 -18.61
CA THR A 355 -8.50 -6.60 -18.38
C THR A 355 -9.30 -6.46 -17.10
N ALA A 356 -8.66 -6.01 -16.01
CA ALA A 356 -9.37 -5.54 -14.82
C ALA A 356 -9.97 -4.16 -15.07
N THR A 357 -11.29 -4.07 -14.95
CA THR A 357 -12.03 -2.80 -14.91
C THR A 357 -12.43 -2.51 -13.46
N VAL A 358 -12.06 -1.34 -12.96
CA VAL A 358 -12.46 -0.86 -11.62
C VAL A 358 -13.72 0.00 -11.78
N ARG A 359 -14.80 -0.31 -11.06
CA ARG A 359 -16.03 0.51 -11.07
C ARG A 359 -16.04 1.49 -9.88
N PRO A 360 -16.32 2.79 -10.11
CA PRO A 360 -16.45 3.77 -9.03
C PRO A 360 -17.77 3.61 -8.25
N MET A 361 -17.77 3.94 -6.96
CA MET A 361 -18.89 3.71 -6.02
C MET A 361 -20.08 4.70 -6.19
N ALA A 362 -19.85 5.90 -6.73
CA ALA A 362 -20.89 6.94 -6.75
C ALA A 362 -21.98 6.64 -7.80
N SER A 363 -23.20 6.33 -7.34
CA SER A 363 -24.39 6.09 -8.18
C SER A 363 -24.67 7.22 -9.18
N PHE A 364 -24.29 8.45 -8.86
CA PHE A 364 -24.44 9.61 -9.76
C PHE A 364 -23.51 9.55 -10.98
N ILE A 365 -22.35 8.88 -10.87
CA ILE A 365 -21.38 8.70 -11.96
C ILE A 365 -21.67 7.43 -12.76
N GLN A 366 -22.33 6.44 -12.13
CA GLN A 366 -22.73 5.18 -12.75
C GLN A 366 -23.63 5.38 -13.98
N ASN A 367 -24.43 6.45 -13.99
CA ASN A 367 -25.32 6.79 -15.11
C ASN A 367 -24.61 7.46 -16.30
N ALA A 368 -23.34 7.87 -16.16
CA ALA A 368 -22.57 8.56 -17.19
C ALA A 368 -21.62 7.63 -17.99
N MET A 369 -21.46 6.37 -17.55
CA MET A 369 -20.65 5.38 -18.26
C MET A 369 -21.57 4.38 -18.95
N PRO A 370 -21.37 4.06 -20.24
CA PRO A 370 -22.18 3.05 -20.90
C PRO A 370 -22.06 1.71 -20.15
N GLU A 371 -23.20 1.07 -19.87
CA GLU A 371 -23.23 -0.31 -19.37
C GLU A 371 -22.55 -1.22 -20.40
N GLU A 372 -21.25 -1.51 -20.22
CA GLU A 372 -20.63 -2.62 -20.91
C GLU A 372 -21.24 -3.91 -20.36
N ARG A 373 -22.13 -4.50 -21.16
CA ARG A 373 -22.73 -5.82 -20.98
C ARG A 373 -21.60 -6.83 -20.78
N ASN A 374 -21.63 -7.56 -19.66
CA ASN A 374 -20.71 -8.67 -19.35
C ASN A 374 -20.92 -9.82 -20.35
N GLU A 375 -20.35 -9.72 -21.55
CA GLU A 375 -20.24 -10.84 -22.48
C GLU A 375 -18.92 -11.57 -22.18
N GLU A 376 -19.00 -12.63 -21.34
CA GLU A 376 -17.97 -13.65 -21.28
C GLU A 376 -17.83 -14.26 -22.68
N ILE A 377 -16.74 -13.94 -23.38
CA ILE A 377 -16.45 -14.52 -24.70
C ILE A 377 -15.78 -15.87 -24.44
N VAL A 378 -16.53 -16.95 -24.70
CA VAL A 378 -16.00 -18.31 -24.65
C VAL A 378 -15.55 -18.70 -26.05
N HIS A 379 -14.24 -18.89 -26.24
CA HIS A 379 -13.70 -19.40 -27.48
C HIS A 379 -13.78 -20.93 -27.46
N ILE A 380 -14.76 -21.48 -28.18
CA ILE A 380 -14.91 -22.92 -28.37
C ILE A 380 -14.01 -23.35 -29.53
N LEU A 381 -13.01 -24.17 -29.24
CA LEU A 381 -12.17 -24.82 -30.24
C LEU A 381 -12.50 -26.32 -30.26
N VAL A 382 -13.14 -26.76 -31.34
CA VAL A 382 -13.43 -28.17 -31.61
C VAL A 382 -12.24 -28.76 -32.36
N THR A 383 -11.55 -29.72 -31.76
CA THR A 383 -10.43 -30.41 -32.39
C THR A 383 -10.90 -31.73 -32.97
N ASP A 384 -10.80 -31.90 -34.30
CA ASP A 384 -11.09 -33.18 -34.94
C ASP A 384 -10.02 -34.22 -34.58
N GLN A 385 -10.44 -35.43 -34.22
CA GLN A 385 -9.55 -36.59 -34.16
C GLN A 385 -9.24 -37.01 -35.60
N GLY A 386 -8.27 -36.35 -36.23
CA GLY A 386 -7.83 -36.73 -37.57
C GLY A 386 -6.84 -35.77 -38.19
N ASP A 387 -5.58 -35.83 -37.78
CA ASP A 387 -4.49 -36.13 -38.71
C ASP A 387 -3.20 -36.48 -37.92
N PRO A 388 -2.41 -37.46 -38.40
CA PRO A 388 -1.33 -38.12 -37.66
C PRO A 388 -0.14 -37.24 -37.24
#